data_AF-E2SPG8-F1
#
_entry.id   AF-E2SPG8-F1
#
_cell.length_a   1.000
_cell.length_b   1.000
_cell.length_c   1.000
_cell.angle_alpha   90.00
_cell.angle_beta   90.00
_cell.angle_gamma   90.00
#
_symmetry.space_group_name_H-M   'P 1'
#
loop_
_entity.id
_entity.type
_entity.pdbx_description
1 polymer ?
#
loop_
_entity_poly.entity_id
_entity_poly.type
_entity_poly.pdbx_seq_one_letter_code
_entity_poly.pdbx_strand_id
1 'polypeptide(L)'
;MSTIRKTHIQEMIDIYKMLNNWKDEIINSFIIVDGRRLSNGIMESRNSIVKLIKKTGNGYVNFARFRNRCMYCMNENALPSLSGAQIPIKMKGKKRGSYKK
;
A
#
# COMPACT_ATOMS: atom_id res chain seq x y z
N MET A 1 -34.23 8.76 -5.43
CA MET A 1 -33.55 7.99 -4.35
C MET A 1 -34.33 6.75 -3.89
N SER A 2 -35.66 6.76 -3.80
CA SER A 2 -36.45 5.59 -3.35
C SER A 2 -36.32 4.33 -4.23
N THR A 3 -36.06 4.48 -5.54
CA THR A 3 -36.04 3.38 -6.52
C THR A 3 -34.97 2.32 -6.25
N ILE A 4 -33.72 2.73 -5.97
CA ILE A 4 -32.60 1.79 -5.74
C ILE A 4 -32.79 0.99 -4.43
N ARG A 5 -33.54 1.53 -3.47
CA ARG A 5 -33.91 0.81 -2.24
C ARG A 5 -35.09 -0.15 -2.44
N LYS A 6 -35.72 -0.15 -3.63
CA LYS A 6 -36.78 -1.09 -4.06
C LYS A 6 -36.29 -2.15 -5.06
N THR A 7 -35.10 -1.99 -5.65
CA THR A 7 -34.49 -3.06 -6.45
C THR A 7 -33.94 -4.14 -5.52
N HIS A 8 -34.47 -5.35 -5.59
CA HIS A 8 -34.01 -6.52 -4.82
C HIS A 8 -32.64 -7.08 -5.28
N ILE A 9 -31.77 -6.22 -5.82
CA ILE A 9 -30.41 -6.54 -6.29
C ILE A 9 -29.45 -6.10 -5.19
N GLN A 10 -28.81 -7.05 -4.53
CA GLN A 10 -28.01 -6.81 -3.31
C GLN A 10 -26.83 -5.87 -3.58
N GLU A 11 -26.18 -6.05 -4.72
CA GLU A 11 -25.05 -5.25 -5.20
C GLU A 11 -25.44 -3.77 -5.34
N MET A 12 -26.63 -3.49 -5.87
CA MET A 12 -27.15 -2.13 -6.02
C MET A 12 -27.47 -1.48 -4.68
N ILE A 13 -27.97 -2.27 -3.73
CA ILE A 13 -28.23 -1.83 -2.35
C ILE A 13 -26.91 -1.49 -1.63
N ASP A 14 -25.87 -2.31 -1.80
CA ASP A 14 -24.59 -2.12 -1.11
C ASP A 14 -23.73 -1.02 -1.75
N ILE A 15 -23.75 -0.87 -3.07
CA ILE A 15 -23.20 0.33 -3.76
C ILE A 15 -23.91 1.59 -3.26
N TYR A 16 -25.23 1.57 -3.11
CA TYR A 16 -25.99 2.71 -2.59
C TYR A 16 -25.66 3.03 -1.12
N LYS A 17 -25.46 2.03 -0.26
CA LYS A 17 -24.95 2.23 1.12
C LYS A 17 -23.57 2.89 1.08
N MET A 18 -22.64 2.37 0.27
CA MET A 18 -21.29 2.91 0.13
C MET A 18 -21.31 4.38 -0.33
N LEU A 19 -22.08 4.70 -1.37
CA LEU A 19 -22.19 6.07 -1.91
C LEU A 19 -22.80 7.07 -0.91
N ASN A 20 -23.70 6.63 -0.03
CA ASN A 20 -24.19 7.48 1.06
C ASN A 20 -23.12 7.64 2.16
N ASN A 21 -22.48 6.55 2.58
CA ASN A 21 -21.54 6.53 3.70
C ASN A 21 -20.28 7.35 3.43
N TRP A 22 -19.83 7.39 2.17
CA TRP A 22 -18.64 8.14 1.71
C TRP A 22 -19.01 9.41 0.93
N LYS A 23 -20.26 9.89 1.06
CA LYS A 23 -20.81 10.99 0.25
C LYS A 23 -19.94 12.24 0.31
N ASP A 24 -19.52 12.61 1.52
CA ASP A 24 -18.86 13.90 1.75
C ASP A 24 -17.37 13.83 1.36
N GLU A 25 -16.71 12.69 1.52
CA GLU A 25 -15.39 12.41 0.94
C GLU A 25 -15.41 12.40 -0.58
N ILE A 26 -16.45 11.82 -1.19
CA ILE A 26 -16.65 11.84 -2.65
C ILE A 26 -16.79 13.28 -3.14
N ILE A 27 -17.63 14.11 -2.49
CA ILE A 27 -17.78 15.53 -2.81
C ILE A 27 -16.45 16.28 -2.64
N ASN A 28 -15.74 16.06 -1.52
CA ASN A 28 -14.45 16.68 -1.25
C ASN A 28 -13.36 16.27 -2.26
N SER A 29 -13.46 15.09 -2.89
CA SER A 29 -12.54 14.65 -3.96
C SER A 29 -12.65 15.44 -5.28
N PHE A 30 -13.65 16.32 -5.41
CA PHE A 30 -13.74 17.29 -6.51
C PHE A 30 -13.08 18.63 -6.20
N ILE A 31 -12.69 18.88 -4.94
CA ILE A 31 -11.99 20.11 -4.56
C ILE A 31 -10.60 20.15 -5.23
N ILE A 32 -10.27 21.32 -5.76
CA ILE A 32 -8.97 21.64 -6.35
C ILE A 32 -8.14 22.36 -5.29
N VAL A 33 -6.96 21.82 -4.98
CA VAL A 33 -5.98 22.39 -4.06
C VAL A 33 -4.71 22.65 -4.85
N ASP A 34 -4.13 23.85 -4.72
CA ASP A 34 -2.91 24.27 -5.43
C ASP A 34 -2.95 24.01 -6.96
N GLY A 35 -4.11 24.28 -7.57
CA GLY A 35 -4.36 24.07 -9.00
C GLY A 35 -4.50 22.61 -9.44
N ARG A 36 -4.58 21.64 -8.51
CA ARG A 36 -4.72 20.21 -8.81
C ARG A 36 -5.89 19.58 -8.04
N ARG A 37 -6.68 18.74 -8.71
CA ARG A 37 -7.72 17.95 -8.03
C ARG A 37 -7.07 16.84 -7.19
N LEU A 38 -7.54 16.66 -5.96
CA LEU A 38 -7.14 15.54 -5.11
C LEU A 38 -7.51 14.22 -5.81
N SER A 39 -6.50 13.38 -6.08
CA SER A 39 -6.68 12.17 -6.90
C SER A 39 -5.86 10.98 -6.36
N ASN A 40 -6.41 9.79 -6.52
CA ASN A 40 -5.82 8.56 -5.97
C ASN A 40 -4.52 8.13 -6.68
N GLY A 41 -4.22 8.69 -7.87
CA GLY A 41 -3.08 8.28 -8.70
C GLY A 41 -1.70 8.36 -8.01
N ILE A 42 -1.51 9.31 -7.07
CA ILE A 42 -0.28 9.38 -6.26
C ILE A 42 -0.18 8.17 -5.33
N MET A 43 -1.28 7.79 -4.68
CA MET A 43 -1.35 6.63 -3.78
C MET A 43 -1.28 5.32 -4.56
N GLU A 44 -1.90 5.23 -5.73
CA GLU A 44 -1.80 4.08 -6.65
C GLU A 44 -0.37 3.88 -7.13
N SER A 45 0.32 4.95 -7.53
CA SER A 45 1.74 4.93 -7.90
C SER A 45 2.61 4.38 -6.77
N ARG A 46 2.48 4.91 -5.54
CA ARG A 46 3.23 4.40 -4.37
C ARG A 46 2.86 2.95 -4.05
N ASN A 47 1.59 2.56 -4.14
CA ASN A 47 1.15 1.17 -3.97
C ASN A 47 1.69 0.22 -5.05
N SER A 48 1.88 0.67 -6.28
CA SER A 48 2.50 -0.14 -7.35
C SER A 48 3.97 -0.44 -7.04
N ILE A 49 4.71 0.53 -6.51
CA ILE A 49 6.11 0.38 -6.06
C ILE A 49 6.19 -0.64 -4.91
N VAL A 50 5.29 -0.58 -3.91
CA VAL A 50 5.23 -1.57 -2.82
C VAL A 50 4.99 -3.00 -3.37
N LYS A 51 4.05 -3.14 -4.31
CA LYS A 51 3.75 -4.43 -4.97
C LYS A 51 4.97 -4.96 -5.75
N LEU A 52 5.68 -4.10 -6.48
CA LEU A 52 6.90 -4.45 -7.20
C LEU A 52 8.01 -4.91 -6.23
N ILE A 53 8.30 -4.15 -5.17
CA ILE A 53 9.30 -4.52 -4.16
C ILE A 53 8.98 -5.86 -3.50
N LYS A 54 7.69 -6.13 -3.22
CA LYS A 54 7.20 -7.43 -2.71
C LYS A 54 7.44 -8.56 -3.71
N LYS A 55 7.13 -8.35 -5.00
CA LYS A 55 7.31 -9.32 -6.08
C LYS A 55 8.80 -9.64 -6.32
N THR A 56 9.64 -8.63 -6.48
CA THR A 56 11.10 -8.77 -6.71
C THR A 56 11.83 -9.38 -5.51
N GLY A 57 11.25 -9.35 -4.31
CA GLY A 57 11.77 -10.07 -3.14
C GLY A 57 11.38 -11.55 -3.06
N ASN A 58 10.48 -12.04 -3.93
CA ASN A 58 9.77 -13.30 -3.78
C ASN A 58 9.05 -13.43 -2.41
N GLY A 59 8.48 -12.32 -1.93
CA GLY A 59 7.89 -12.22 -0.59
C GLY A 59 8.90 -11.83 0.50
N TYR A 60 8.39 -11.54 1.71
CA TYR A 60 9.22 -11.12 2.85
C TYR A 60 8.70 -11.76 4.14
N VAL A 61 9.56 -12.50 4.83
CA VAL A 61 9.30 -13.02 6.19
C VAL A 61 9.66 -12.01 7.28
N ASN A 62 10.41 -10.95 6.95
CA ASN A 62 10.81 -9.90 7.88
C ASN A 62 10.22 -8.55 7.46
N PHE A 63 9.22 -8.07 8.21
CA PHE A 63 8.54 -6.81 7.90
C PHE A 63 9.46 -5.58 8.03
N ALA A 64 10.37 -5.55 9.00
CA ALA A 64 11.29 -4.42 9.18
C ALA A 64 12.25 -4.25 7.98
N ARG A 65 12.77 -5.35 7.41
CA ARG A 65 13.54 -5.33 6.15
C ARG A 65 12.69 -4.92 4.95
N PHE A 66 11.44 -5.37 4.88
CA PHE A 66 10.52 -4.94 3.82
C PHE A 66 10.25 -3.43 3.89
N ARG A 67 9.86 -2.91 5.07
CA ARG A 67 9.67 -1.48 5.34
C ARG A 67 10.91 -0.67 4.96
N ASN A 68 12.09 -1.06 5.43
CA ASN A 68 13.31 -0.31 5.15
C ASN A 68 13.65 -0.31 3.65
N ARG A 69 13.39 -1.40 2.92
CA ARG A 69 13.55 -1.44 1.46
C ARG A 69 12.53 -0.56 0.73
N CYS A 70 11.27 -0.52 1.19
CA CYS A 70 10.27 0.40 0.66
C CYS A 70 10.67 1.87 0.89
N MET A 71 11.08 2.25 2.10
CA MET A 71 11.53 3.61 2.39
C MET A 71 12.74 4.02 1.56
N TYR A 72 13.71 3.13 1.37
CA TYR A 72 14.88 3.37 0.51
C TYR A 72 14.48 3.54 -0.97
N CYS A 73 13.73 2.59 -1.54
CA CYS A 73 13.35 2.62 -2.95
C CYS A 73 12.29 3.68 -3.31
N MET A 74 11.65 4.34 -2.33
CA MET A 74 10.70 5.44 -2.56
C MET A 74 11.31 6.84 -2.47
N ASN A 75 12.48 6.96 -1.85
CA ASN A 75 13.12 8.22 -1.52
C ASN A 75 14.48 8.30 -2.24
N GLU A 76 14.47 8.87 -3.45
CA GLU A 76 15.64 8.99 -4.33
C GLU A 76 16.86 9.65 -3.66
N ASN A 77 16.62 10.61 -2.76
CA ASN A 77 17.64 11.33 -2.00
C ASN A 77 17.92 10.74 -0.60
N ALA A 78 17.40 9.55 -0.25
CA ALA A 78 17.60 8.96 1.08
C ALA A 78 18.98 8.30 1.21
N LEU A 79 19.95 9.08 1.69
CA LEU A 79 21.21 8.54 2.20
C LEU A 79 20.93 7.51 3.32
N PRO A 80 21.60 6.34 3.33
CA PRO A 80 21.46 5.39 4.42
C PRO A 80 22.01 6.00 5.73
N SER A 81 21.28 5.85 6.84
CA SER A 81 21.76 6.29 8.15
C SER A 81 22.99 5.49 8.56
N LEU A 82 24.17 6.11 8.42
CA LEU A 82 25.44 5.57 8.92
C LEU A 82 25.60 5.78 10.44
N SER A 83 24.79 6.67 11.03
CA SER A 83 24.75 6.90 12.47
C SER A 83 24.03 5.78 13.21
N GLY A 84 24.64 5.29 14.30
CA GLY A 84 24.01 4.45 15.32
C GLY A 84 23.92 2.96 15.00
N ALA A 85 24.91 2.19 15.47
CA ALA A 85 24.90 0.73 15.71
C ALA A 85 23.78 -0.09 15.03
N GLN A 86 24.06 -0.60 13.83
CA GLN A 86 23.14 -1.46 13.08
C GLN A 86 22.93 -2.82 13.77
N ILE A 87 21.96 -2.91 14.70
CA ILE A 87 21.47 -4.20 15.20
C ILE A 87 21.02 -5.02 13.97
N PRO A 88 21.60 -6.21 13.71
CA PRO A 88 21.34 -6.91 12.48
C PRO A 88 19.89 -7.40 12.46
N ILE A 89 19.06 -6.77 11.63
CA ILE A 89 17.63 -7.10 11.39
C ILE A 89 17.48 -8.45 10.64
N LYS A 90 18.43 -9.37 10.80
CA LYS A 90 18.52 -10.68 10.15
C LYS A 90 17.86 -11.71 11.06
N MET A 91 16.81 -12.36 10.59
CA MET A 91 16.19 -13.48 11.32
C MET A 91 17.16 -14.67 11.39
N LYS A 92 17.13 -15.40 12.50
CA LYS A 92 17.89 -16.64 12.69
C LYS A 92 17.33 -17.73 11.76
N GLY A 93 17.96 -17.91 10.60
CA GLY A 93 17.58 -18.93 9.63
C GLY A 93 17.86 -20.35 10.13
N LYS A 94 17.18 -21.35 9.54
CA LYS A 94 17.55 -22.76 9.71
C LYS A 94 18.95 -22.99 9.11
N LYS A 95 19.73 -23.92 9.69
CA LYS A 95 20.98 -24.38 9.06
C LYS A 95 20.66 -25.00 7.69
N ARG A 96 21.53 -24.79 6.70
CA ARG A 96 21.45 -25.45 5.38
C ARG A 96 21.60 -26.96 5.58
N GLY A 97 20.78 -27.76 4.88
CA GLY A 97 20.92 -29.22 4.88
C GLY A 97 22.23 -29.66 4.23
N SER A 98 22.66 -30.89 4.52
CA SER A 98 23.77 -31.50 3.79
C SER A 98 23.37 -31.73 2.32
N TYR A 99 24.30 -31.47 1.39
CA TYR A 99 24.14 -31.95 0.03
C TYR A 99 24.48 -33.43 -0.02
N LYS A 100 23.60 -34.23 -0.63
CA LYS A 100 24.04 -35.48 -1.24
C LYS A 100 24.81 -35.12 -2.51
N LYS A 101 26.03 -35.66 -2.64
CA LYS A 101 26.71 -35.80 -3.94
C LYS A 101 26.25 -37.12 -4.57
#